data_AF-A0A947H9W9-F1
#
_entry.id   AF-A0A947H9W9-F1
#
_cell.length_a   1.000
_cell.length_b   1.000
_cell.length_c   1.000
_cell.angle_alpha   90.00
_cell.angle_beta   90.00
_cell.angle_gamma   90.00
#
_symmetry.space_group_name_H-M   'P 1'
#
loop_
_entity.id
_entity.type
_entity.pdbx_description
1 polymer ?
#
loop_
_entity_poly.entity_id
_entity_poly.type
_entity_poly.pdbx_seq_one_letter_code
_entity_poly.pdbx_strand_id
1 'polypeptide(L)'
;MKKLLLTAASVNLALSLVACGPDPNAVKPSPSPTATPTATATPAPAVTATPAPAITPGPAGTPAPISTPVADPNADAQVTAATANKNADFSYNFSITGSGLGVLADYQFLQVKMGPSTVPLVVDGVSKVNSVQLRTLDIAAAKIDFQWVPDQGAPTSGDEIEVTFERKNDPKGRRSSKVRLTVSNAL
;
A
#
# COMPACT_ATOMS: atom_id res chain seq x y z
N MET A 1 0.47 -2.70 -52.53
CA MET A 1 -0.23 -1.92 -53.58
C MET A 1 -1.44 -1.24 -52.95
N LYS A 2 -1.66 0.05 -53.22
CA LYS A 2 -2.92 0.81 -53.02
C LYS A 2 -3.27 1.09 -51.53
N LYS A 3 -3.54 2.31 -51.06
CA LYS A 3 -3.75 3.62 -51.68
C LYS A 3 -3.37 4.71 -50.65
N LEU A 4 -2.57 5.66 -51.11
CA LEU A 4 -2.30 6.94 -50.50
C LEU A 4 -3.57 7.82 -50.66
N LEU A 5 -4.11 8.38 -49.57
CA LEU A 5 -5.14 9.43 -49.66
C LEU A 5 -4.48 10.78 -49.37
N LEU A 6 -4.44 11.63 -50.40
CA LEU A 6 -4.21 13.07 -50.30
C LEU A 6 -5.53 13.75 -49.90
N THR A 7 -5.47 14.79 -49.08
CA THR A 7 -6.53 15.80 -49.01
C THR A 7 -5.89 17.17 -48.89
N ALA A 8 -6.17 18.02 -49.87
CA ALA A 8 -5.70 19.38 -50.00
C ALA A 8 -6.66 20.34 -49.27
N ALA A 9 -6.12 21.37 -48.65
CA ALA A 9 -6.82 22.62 -48.39
C ALA A 9 -5.80 23.76 -48.43
N SER A 10 -6.13 24.79 -49.19
CA SER A 10 -5.20 25.81 -49.68
C SER A 10 -5.69 27.21 -49.26
N VAL A 11 -4.75 28.03 -48.75
CA VAL A 11 -4.57 29.51 -48.85
C VAL A 11 -5.68 30.42 -48.26
N ASN A 12 -5.48 31.56 -47.56
CA ASN A 12 -4.59 32.75 -47.66
C ASN A 12 -4.61 33.51 -46.30
N LEU A 13 -3.51 34.03 -45.74
CA LEU A 13 -2.70 35.24 -46.05
C LEU A 13 -3.16 36.51 -45.29
N ALA A 14 -2.32 36.99 -44.36
CA ALA A 14 -2.26 38.40 -43.96
C ALA A 14 -0.85 38.73 -43.39
N LEU A 15 -0.15 39.63 -44.07
CA LEU A 15 1.18 40.18 -43.76
C LEU A 15 1.06 41.39 -42.82
N SER A 16 2.07 41.60 -41.96
CA SER A 16 2.55 42.96 -41.64
C SER A 16 3.99 42.92 -41.11
N LEU A 17 4.86 43.72 -41.75
CA LEU A 17 6.27 43.95 -41.45
C LEU A 17 6.41 45.32 -40.76
N VAL A 18 7.32 45.47 -39.79
CA VAL A 18 7.96 46.76 -39.45
C VAL A 18 9.40 46.53 -38.97
N ALA A 19 10.35 47.20 -39.61
CA ALA A 19 11.78 47.27 -39.30
C ALA A 19 12.33 48.69 -39.56
N CYS A 20 13.19 49.20 -38.68
CA CYS A 20 14.26 50.24 -38.85
C CYS A 20 14.75 50.59 -37.42
N GLY A 21 16.03 50.71 -37.04
CA GLY A 21 17.21 51.23 -37.74
C GLY A 21 17.56 52.64 -37.19
N PRO A 22 18.72 52.90 -36.55
CA PRO A 22 19.07 54.20 -35.95
C PRO A 22 20.01 55.03 -36.83
N ASP A 23 20.02 56.38 -36.71
CA ASP A 23 21.21 57.25 -36.86
C ASP A 23 20.95 58.74 -36.51
N PRO A 24 21.95 59.66 -36.45
CA PRO A 24 22.22 60.48 -35.27
C PRO A 24 22.15 62.00 -35.54
N ASN A 25 22.45 62.80 -34.50
CA ASN A 25 22.60 64.26 -34.49
C ASN A 25 21.34 65.08 -34.23
N ALA A 26 21.16 65.44 -32.95
CA ALA A 26 20.46 66.67 -32.59
C ALA A 26 21.18 67.30 -31.37
N VAL A 27 21.96 68.35 -31.63
CA VAL A 27 22.61 69.20 -30.62
C VAL A 27 21.55 70.02 -29.88
N LYS A 28 21.61 70.11 -28.54
CA LYS A 28 20.88 71.13 -27.77
C LYS A 28 21.42 71.27 -26.32
N PRO A 29 21.09 72.37 -25.62
CA PRO A 29 21.94 73.52 -25.33
C PRO A 29 22.51 73.52 -23.90
N SER A 30 23.48 74.40 -23.63
CA SER A 30 23.96 74.71 -22.27
C SER A 30 22.94 75.55 -21.49
N PRO A 31 22.70 75.24 -20.21
CA PRO A 31 22.42 76.32 -19.26
C PRO A 31 23.11 76.19 -17.89
N SER A 32 23.65 77.34 -17.48
CA SER A 32 23.72 78.01 -16.17
C SER A 32 24.17 77.25 -14.91
N PRO A 33 25.13 77.79 -14.14
CA PRO A 33 25.52 77.23 -12.84
C PRO A 33 24.43 77.47 -11.78
N THR A 34 24.05 76.41 -11.09
CA THR A 34 23.09 76.42 -9.99
C THR A 34 23.83 76.38 -8.64
N ALA A 35 23.31 77.14 -7.68
CA ALA A 35 23.95 77.51 -6.42
C ALA A 35 24.41 76.32 -5.54
N THR A 36 25.52 76.53 -4.84
CA THR A 36 26.10 75.61 -3.87
C THR A 36 25.19 75.46 -2.64
N PRO A 37 24.72 74.24 -2.29
CA PRO A 37 23.97 74.04 -1.06
C PRO A 37 24.89 74.07 0.18
N THR A 38 24.43 74.78 1.21
CA THR A 38 25.01 74.87 2.56
C THR A 38 25.02 73.52 3.26
N ALA A 39 26.09 73.23 4.01
CA ALA A 39 26.26 71.96 4.72
C ALA A 39 25.22 71.79 5.85
N THR A 40 24.48 70.69 5.80
CA THR A 40 23.52 70.26 6.83
C THR A 40 24.26 69.65 8.02
N ALA A 41 23.90 70.04 9.25
CA ALA A 41 24.52 69.54 10.48
C ALA A 41 24.34 68.02 10.63
N THR A 42 25.41 67.33 11.03
CA THR A 42 25.43 65.89 11.26
C THR A 42 24.70 65.55 12.57
N PRO A 43 23.69 64.63 12.57
CA PRO A 43 23.03 64.19 13.79
C PRO A 43 23.99 63.40 14.71
N ALA A 44 23.87 63.60 16.02
CA ALA A 44 24.62 62.85 17.01
C ALA A 44 24.23 61.35 17.01
N PRO A 45 25.14 60.41 17.36
CA PRO A 45 24.85 58.98 17.34
C PRO A 45 23.76 58.61 18.35
N ALA A 46 22.75 57.86 17.89
CA ALA A 46 21.72 57.30 18.75
C ALA A 46 22.29 56.16 19.61
N VAL A 47 21.91 56.13 20.89
CA VAL A 47 22.28 55.07 21.84
C VAL A 47 21.54 53.79 21.46
N THR A 48 22.25 52.80 20.94
CA THR A 48 21.70 51.47 20.64
C THR A 48 21.47 50.68 21.92
N ALA A 49 20.22 50.29 22.19
CA ALA A 49 19.87 49.40 23.28
C ALA A 49 20.46 48.00 23.04
N THR A 50 21.11 47.44 24.05
CA THR A 50 21.66 46.08 24.02
C THR A 50 20.52 45.06 23.94
N PRO A 51 20.55 44.06 23.03
CA PRO A 51 19.49 43.06 22.93
C PRO A 51 19.40 42.20 24.18
N ALA A 52 18.18 41.95 24.65
CA ALA A 52 17.93 40.99 25.73
C ALA A 52 18.27 39.55 25.28
N PRO A 53 18.69 38.65 26.19
CA PRO A 53 19.01 37.27 25.85
C PRO A 53 17.78 36.54 25.30
N ALA A 54 17.97 35.80 24.20
CA ALA A 54 16.92 34.98 23.61
C ALA A 54 16.58 33.79 24.54
N ILE A 55 15.29 33.56 24.76
CA ILE A 55 14.79 32.39 25.50
C ILE A 55 15.00 31.15 24.63
N THR A 56 15.84 30.23 25.09
CA THR A 56 16.03 28.93 24.45
C THR A 56 14.74 28.10 24.55
N PRO A 57 14.16 27.61 23.44
CA PRO A 57 13.00 26.71 23.51
C PRO A 57 13.38 25.43 24.26
N GLY A 58 12.55 25.03 25.22
CA GLY A 58 12.70 23.76 25.92
C GLY A 58 12.55 22.57 24.95
N PRO A 59 13.05 21.38 25.33
CA PRO A 59 12.94 20.19 24.50
C PRO A 59 11.48 19.85 24.23
N ALA A 60 11.12 19.67 22.96
CA ALA A 60 9.82 19.20 22.55
C ALA A 60 9.57 17.79 23.14
N GLY A 61 8.41 17.60 23.76
CA GLY A 61 8.05 16.31 24.36
C GLY A 61 8.09 15.19 23.32
N THR A 62 8.65 14.04 23.71
CA THR A 62 8.68 12.84 22.89
C THR A 62 7.26 12.46 22.45
N PRO A 63 6.99 12.24 21.15
CA PRO A 63 5.68 11.81 20.69
C PRO A 63 5.25 10.52 21.41
N ALA A 64 4.00 10.46 21.84
CA ALA A 64 3.43 9.26 22.42
C ALA A 64 3.49 8.11 21.39
N PRO A 65 3.72 6.85 21.83
CA PRO A 65 3.71 5.71 20.92
C PRO A 65 2.35 5.62 20.22
N ILE A 66 2.38 5.55 18.89
CA ILE A 66 1.18 5.29 18.08
C ILE A 66 0.76 3.85 18.36
N SER A 67 -0.46 3.65 18.83
CA SER A 67 -1.06 2.33 19.03
C SER A 67 -1.03 1.56 17.72
N THR A 68 -0.38 0.40 17.68
CA THR A 68 -0.51 -0.55 16.58
C THR A 68 -1.99 -0.96 16.45
N PRO A 69 -2.59 -0.95 15.25
CA PRO A 69 -3.97 -1.40 15.09
C PRO A 69 -4.12 -2.83 15.58
N VAL A 70 -4.99 -3.05 16.56
CA VAL A 70 -5.40 -4.40 16.95
C VAL A 70 -6.30 -4.93 15.83
N ALA A 71 -5.94 -6.06 15.23
CA ALA A 71 -6.77 -6.70 14.22
C ALA A 71 -8.15 -7.01 14.83
N ASP A 72 -9.22 -6.60 14.16
CA ASP A 72 -10.58 -6.95 14.56
C ASP A 72 -10.76 -8.47 14.44
N PRO A 73 -10.97 -9.22 15.55
CA PRO A 73 -11.14 -10.66 15.51
C PRO A 73 -12.43 -11.09 14.78
N ASN A 74 -13.37 -10.15 14.58
CA ASN A 74 -14.66 -10.38 13.90
C ASN A 74 -14.64 -9.95 12.42
N ALA A 75 -13.51 -9.41 11.94
CA ALA A 75 -13.34 -9.14 10.52
C ALA A 75 -13.55 -10.43 9.73
N ASP A 76 -14.28 -10.33 8.61
CA ASP A 76 -14.50 -11.46 7.73
C ASP A 76 -13.14 -11.93 7.20
N ALA A 77 -12.77 -13.18 7.48
CA ALA A 77 -11.54 -13.75 6.96
C ALA A 77 -11.62 -13.79 5.42
N GLN A 78 -10.65 -13.14 4.76
CA GLN A 78 -10.54 -13.11 3.31
C GLN A 78 -9.30 -13.87 2.90
N VAL A 79 -9.50 -15.02 2.26
CA VAL A 79 -8.42 -15.83 1.70
C VAL A 79 -8.01 -15.24 0.35
N THR A 80 -6.71 -15.01 0.18
CA THR A 80 -6.15 -14.36 -1.02
C THR A 80 -5.25 -15.27 -1.83
N ALA A 81 -4.60 -16.26 -1.20
CA ALA A 81 -3.85 -17.29 -1.89
C ALA A 81 -3.84 -18.60 -1.10
N ALA A 82 -3.78 -19.73 -1.81
CA ALA A 82 -3.53 -21.04 -1.24
C ALA A 82 -2.48 -21.78 -2.06
N THR A 83 -1.53 -22.40 -1.38
CA THR A 83 -0.51 -23.26 -2.00
C THR A 83 -0.48 -24.63 -1.35
N ALA A 84 -0.15 -25.67 -2.11
CA ALA A 84 0.15 -27.00 -1.58
C ALA A 84 1.49 -27.50 -2.10
N ASN A 85 2.29 -28.08 -1.22
CA ASN A 85 3.55 -28.75 -1.57
C ASN A 85 3.44 -30.22 -1.23
N LYS A 86 3.77 -31.09 -2.19
CA LYS A 86 3.71 -32.55 -2.00
C LYS A 86 4.84 -33.02 -1.09
N ASN A 87 4.51 -33.88 -0.13
CA ASN A 87 5.48 -34.63 0.67
C ASN A 87 5.69 -36.04 0.09
N ALA A 88 6.71 -36.75 0.59
CA ALA A 88 7.04 -38.11 0.15
C ALA A 88 5.96 -39.16 0.48
N ASP A 89 5.10 -38.90 1.47
CA ASP A 89 4.20 -39.88 2.10
C ASP A 89 2.71 -39.62 1.81
N PHE A 90 2.39 -39.20 0.59
CA PHE A 90 1.05 -38.83 0.10
C PHE A 90 0.36 -37.68 0.84
N SER A 91 1.07 -37.04 1.78
CA SER A 91 0.60 -35.82 2.43
C SER A 91 1.04 -34.57 1.66
N TYR A 92 0.41 -33.44 1.98
CA TYR A 92 0.71 -32.14 1.39
C TYR A 92 0.77 -31.08 2.48
N ASN A 93 1.76 -30.20 2.41
CA ASN A 93 1.82 -29.00 3.24
C ASN A 93 1.03 -27.90 2.55
N PHE A 94 -0.12 -27.56 3.11
CA PHE A 94 -0.95 -26.45 2.68
C PHE A 94 -0.55 -25.18 3.41
N SER A 95 -0.53 -24.06 2.68
CA SER A 95 -0.35 -22.71 3.20
C SER A 95 -1.43 -21.82 2.61
N ILE A 96 -2.30 -21.30 3.46
CA ILE A 96 -3.37 -20.38 3.10
C ILE A 96 -3.02 -19.00 3.66
N THR A 97 -3.09 -17.96 2.84
CA THR A 97 -2.79 -16.59 3.24
C THR A 97 -3.97 -15.66 2.99
N GLY A 98 -4.09 -14.62 3.81
CA GLY A 98 -5.24 -13.74 3.78
C GLY A 98 -5.22 -12.68 4.85
N SER A 99 -6.32 -11.92 4.95
CA SER A 99 -6.56 -10.97 6.02
C SER A 99 -7.65 -11.47 6.95
N GLY A 100 -7.59 -11.11 8.24
CA GLY A 100 -8.61 -11.50 9.21
C GLY A 100 -8.66 -13.01 9.49
N LEU A 101 -7.56 -13.74 9.27
CA LEU A 101 -7.48 -15.18 9.56
C LEU A 101 -7.28 -15.45 11.07
N GLY A 102 -6.88 -14.46 11.86
CA GLY A 102 -6.84 -14.57 13.33
C GLY A 102 -5.92 -15.69 13.82
N VAL A 103 -6.12 -16.15 15.04
CA VAL A 103 -5.33 -17.22 15.65
C VAL A 103 -6.20 -18.42 16.01
N LEU A 104 -5.58 -19.54 16.40
CA LEU A 104 -6.29 -20.76 16.79
C LEU A 104 -7.37 -20.50 17.85
N ALA A 105 -7.10 -19.65 18.84
CA ALA A 105 -8.00 -19.36 19.95
C ALA A 105 -9.32 -18.71 19.53
N ASP A 106 -9.33 -18.03 18.37
CA ASP A 106 -10.47 -17.27 17.87
C ASP A 106 -11.56 -18.16 17.24
N TYR A 107 -11.21 -19.37 16.83
CA TYR A 107 -12.13 -20.25 16.08
C TYR A 107 -12.97 -21.12 17.02
N GLN A 108 -14.28 -21.15 16.77
CA GLN A 108 -15.19 -22.18 17.27
C GLN A 108 -15.20 -23.38 16.32
N PHE A 109 -15.12 -23.09 15.01
CA PHE A 109 -15.06 -24.05 13.92
C PHE A 109 -14.18 -23.52 12.80
N LEU A 110 -13.37 -24.39 12.19
CA LEU A 110 -12.58 -24.08 11.01
C LEU A 110 -12.40 -25.38 10.21
N GLN A 111 -12.74 -25.36 8.94
CA GLN A 111 -12.48 -26.47 8.02
C GLN A 111 -11.99 -25.95 6.68
N VAL A 112 -11.29 -26.83 5.97
CA VAL A 112 -10.89 -26.61 4.59
C VAL A 112 -11.52 -27.68 3.72
N LYS A 113 -12.12 -27.27 2.62
CA LYS A 113 -12.65 -28.15 1.58
C LYS A 113 -11.88 -27.94 0.28
N MET A 114 -11.58 -29.04 -0.39
CA MET A 114 -10.94 -29.10 -1.70
C MET A 114 -11.62 -30.18 -2.53
N GLY A 115 -12.39 -29.77 -3.54
CA GLY A 115 -13.21 -30.70 -4.31
C GLY A 115 -14.14 -31.52 -3.39
N PRO A 116 -14.08 -32.87 -3.43
CA PRO A 116 -14.87 -33.73 -2.54
C PRO A 116 -14.25 -33.90 -1.14
N SER A 117 -12.96 -33.61 -0.97
CA SER A 117 -12.24 -33.79 0.29
C SER A 117 -12.49 -32.62 1.25
N THR A 118 -12.73 -32.93 2.52
CA THR A 118 -12.89 -31.93 3.59
C THR A 118 -12.05 -32.33 4.80
N VAL A 119 -11.35 -31.37 5.39
CA VAL A 119 -10.60 -31.54 6.63
C VAL A 119 -11.05 -30.53 7.68
N PRO A 120 -11.59 -30.97 8.82
CA PRO A 120 -11.79 -30.09 9.96
C PRO A 120 -10.42 -29.75 10.56
N LEU A 121 -10.11 -28.48 10.69
CA LEU A 121 -8.91 -27.99 11.38
C LEU A 121 -9.20 -27.75 12.85
N VAL A 122 -10.36 -27.16 13.15
CA VAL A 122 -10.86 -26.84 14.49
C VAL A 122 -12.33 -27.22 14.58
N VAL A 123 -12.72 -27.92 15.64
CA VAL A 123 -14.14 -28.11 16.01
C VAL A 123 -14.23 -27.96 17.51
N ASP A 124 -15.28 -27.29 17.96
CA ASP A 124 -15.51 -26.98 19.38
C ASP A 124 -14.36 -26.17 20.01
N GLY A 125 -13.67 -25.36 19.19
CA GLY A 125 -12.51 -24.57 19.61
C GLY A 125 -11.23 -25.37 19.87
N VAL A 126 -11.22 -26.65 19.49
CA VAL A 126 -10.09 -27.58 19.67
C VAL A 126 -9.55 -28.01 18.30
N SER A 127 -8.22 -28.00 18.15
CA SER A 127 -7.56 -28.48 16.94
C SER A 127 -7.84 -29.99 16.72
N LYS A 128 -7.97 -30.40 15.46
CA LYS A 128 -8.23 -31.80 15.06
C LYS A 128 -7.00 -32.51 14.52
N VAL A 129 -5.83 -32.05 14.93
CA VAL A 129 -4.55 -32.65 14.56
C VAL A 129 -4.51 -34.12 14.99
N ASN A 130 -4.12 -34.99 14.07
CA ASN A 130 -3.97 -36.43 14.25
C ASN A 130 -2.92 -36.97 13.25
N SER A 131 -2.37 -38.15 13.50
CA SER A 131 -1.30 -38.70 12.65
C SER A 131 -1.75 -39.27 11.31
N VAL A 132 -3.05 -39.24 10.99
CA VAL A 132 -3.63 -39.89 9.81
C VAL A 132 -3.96 -38.87 8.73
N GLN A 133 -4.87 -37.94 9.04
CA GLN A 133 -5.43 -36.99 8.08
C GLN A 133 -4.84 -35.59 8.23
N LEU A 134 -4.85 -34.99 9.43
CA LEU A 134 -4.36 -33.63 9.68
C LEU A 134 -3.16 -33.66 10.62
N ARG A 135 -1.94 -33.67 10.11
CA ARG A 135 -0.75 -34.00 10.94
C ARG A 135 -0.15 -32.81 11.69
N THR A 136 -0.29 -31.62 11.12
CA THR A 136 0.19 -30.38 11.72
C THR A 136 -0.85 -29.29 11.48
N LEU A 137 -0.86 -28.29 12.35
CA LEU A 137 -1.70 -27.10 12.22
C LEU A 137 -1.03 -25.93 12.93
N ASP A 138 -0.78 -24.86 12.19
CA ASP A 138 -0.39 -23.56 12.69
C ASP A 138 -1.33 -22.49 12.13
N ILE A 139 -1.83 -21.61 12.99
CA ILE A 139 -2.80 -20.56 12.64
C ILE A 139 -2.30 -19.25 13.19
N ALA A 140 -1.92 -18.36 12.29
CA ALA A 140 -1.51 -16.99 12.55
C ALA A 140 -2.44 -15.99 11.87
N ALA A 141 -2.38 -14.73 12.30
CA ALA A 141 -3.30 -13.66 11.92
C ALA A 141 -3.56 -13.52 10.40
N ALA A 142 -2.55 -13.85 9.58
CA ALA A 142 -2.59 -13.76 8.12
C ALA A 142 -2.23 -15.07 7.40
N LYS A 143 -2.06 -16.18 8.12
CA LYS A 143 -1.60 -17.44 7.53
C LYS A 143 -2.12 -18.67 8.28
N ILE A 144 -2.52 -19.70 7.54
CA ILE A 144 -2.88 -21.02 8.07
C ILE A 144 -2.02 -22.05 7.37
N ASP A 145 -1.16 -22.73 8.12
CA ASP A 145 -0.31 -23.81 7.63
C ASP A 145 -0.76 -25.14 8.23
N PHE A 146 -0.87 -26.17 7.41
CA PHE A 146 -1.25 -27.50 7.89
C PHE A 146 -0.80 -28.59 6.93
N GLN A 147 -0.55 -29.77 7.48
CA GLN A 147 -0.24 -30.96 6.69
C GLN A 147 -1.48 -31.85 6.59
N TRP A 148 -1.94 -32.09 5.37
CA TRP A 148 -3.15 -32.87 5.09
C TRP A 148 -2.86 -34.06 4.17
N VAL A 149 -3.45 -35.21 4.47
CA VAL A 149 -3.58 -36.35 3.56
C VAL A 149 -5.02 -36.35 3.02
N PRO A 150 -5.25 -35.84 1.79
CA PRO A 150 -6.58 -35.86 1.18
C PRO A 150 -7.05 -37.29 0.94
N ASP A 151 -8.31 -37.55 1.22
CA ASP A 151 -8.95 -38.86 1.12
C ASP A 151 -9.41 -39.21 -0.31
N GLN A 152 -9.53 -38.22 -1.20
CA GLN A 152 -10.11 -38.37 -2.55
C GLN A 152 -9.19 -37.81 -3.65
N GLY A 153 -7.93 -38.22 -3.66
CA GLY A 153 -6.98 -37.90 -4.72
C GLY A 153 -6.04 -36.74 -4.40
N ALA A 154 -5.01 -36.60 -5.23
CA ALA A 154 -4.01 -35.56 -5.05
C ALA A 154 -4.57 -34.17 -5.41
N PRO A 155 -4.21 -33.10 -4.67
CA PRO A 155 -4.49 -31.73 -5.07
C PRO A 155 -3.84 -31.43 -6.43
N THR A 156 -4.53 -30.64 -7.24
CA THR A 156 -4.07 -30.13 -8.52
C THR A 156 -4.13 -28.60 -8.56
N SER A 157 -3.21 -27.99 -9.31
CA SER A 157 -3.25 -26.55 -9.53
C SER A 157 -4.55 -26.17 -10.23
N GLY A 158 -5.24 -25.15 -9.69
CA GLY A 158 -6.56 -24.73 -10.16
C GLY A 158 -7.72 -25.31 -9.35
N ASP A 159 -7.50 -26.27 -8.45
CA ASP A 159 -8.53 -26.70 -7.51
C ASP A 159 -9.05 -25.52 -6.68
N GLU A 160 -10.34 -25.52 -6.38
CA GLU A 160 -10.93 -24.54 -5.48
C GLU A 160 -10.73 -24.98 -4.03
N ILE A 161 -10.13 -24.10 -3.23
CA ILE A 161 -10.05 -24.22 -1.78
C ILE A 161 -11.14 -23.34 -1.20
N GLU A 162 -12.02 -23.95 -0.41
CA GLU A 162 -12.99 -23.24 0.41
C GLU A 162 -12.61 -23.37 1.88
N VAL A 163 -12.41 -22.23 2.53
CA VAL A 163 -12.19 -22.14 3.98
C VAL A 163 -13.50 -21.74 4.62
N THR A 164 -14.11 -22.63 5.41
CA THR A 164 -15.31 -22.33 6.17
C THR A 164 -14.94 -22.15 7.64
N PHE A 165 -15.42 -21.08 8.26
CA PHE A 165 -15.06 -20.74 9.62
C PHE A 165 -16.22 -20.15 10.42
N GLU A 166 -16.11 -20.30 11.73
CA GLU A 166 -16.97 -19.70 12.75
C GLU A 166 -16.07 -19.21 13.89
N ARG A 167 -16.20 -17.95 14.25
CA ARG A 167 -15.44 -17.34 15.35
C ARG A 167 -16.19 -17.56 16.66
N LYS A 168 -15.45 -17.70 17.77
CA LYS A 168 -16.07 -17.77 19.10
C LYS A 168 -16.84 -16.48 19.37
N ASN A 169 -18.05 -16.60 19.87
CA ASN A 169 -18.94 -15.49 20.22
C ASN A 169 -19.30 -14.55 19.05
N ASP A 170 -19.11 -14.97 17.79
CA ASP A 170 -19.49 -14.16 16.64
C ASP A 170 -20.95 -14.44 16.24
N PRO A 171 -21.85 -13.44 16.31
CA PRO A 171 -23.26 -13.62 15.98
C PRO A 171 -23.50 -13.90 14.48
N LYS A 172 -22.51 -13.67 13.61
CA LYS A 172 -22.63 -13.95 12.16
C LYS A 172 -22.62 -15.44 11.85
N GLY A 173 -22.15 -16.29 12.75
CA GLY A 173 -22.08 -17.74 12.55
C GLY A 173 -21.07 -18.16 11.47
N ARG A 174 -21.37 -19.25 10.76
CA ARG A 174 -20.49 -19.85 9.74
C ARG A 174 -20.42 -19.01 8.48
N ARG A 175 -19.20 -18.73 8.03
CA ARG A 175 -18.87 -18.01 6.79
C ARG A 175 -17.85 -18.79 5.99
N SER A 176 -17.70 -18.47 4.71
CA SER A 176 -16.63 -19.06 3.89
C SER A 176 -15.95 -18.06 2.96
N SER A 177 -14.71 -18.39 2.61
CA SER A 177 -13.89 -17.68 1.61
C SER A 177 -13.23 -18.70 0.69
N LYS A 178 -13.09 -18.34 -0.59
CA LYS A 178 -12.62 -19.25 -1.65
C LYS A 178 -11.44 -18.69 -2.41
N VAL A 179 -10.53 -19.58 -2.82
CA VAL A 179 -9.39 -19.24 -3.68
C VAL A 179 -8.96 -20.42 -4.54
N ARG A 180 -8.23 -20.16 -5.62
CA ARG A 180 -7.60 -21.19 -6.44
C ARG A 180 -6.29 -21.67 -5.80
N LEU A 181 -6.10 -22.99 -5.77
CA LEU A 181 -4.89 -23.63 -5.28
C LEU A 181 -3.78 -23.54 -6.32
N THR A 182 -2.57 -23.25 -5.85
CA THR A 182 -1.34 -23.48 -6.63
C THR A 182 -0.57 -24.64 -6.01
N VAL A 183 -0.36 -25.72 -6.77
CA VAL A 183 0.39 -26.88 -6.31
C VAL A 183 1.81 -26.81 -6.86
N SER A 184 2.80 -26.93 -5.98
CA SER A 184 4.20 -27.10 -6.38
C SER A 184 4.64 -28.53 -6.04
N ASN A 185 5.04 -29.26 -7.08
CA ASN A 185 5.67 -30.57 -6.96
C ASN A 185 7.19 -30.37 -6.94
N ALA A 186 7.71 -29.72 -5.90
CA ALA A 186 9.15 -29.80 -5.63
C ALA A 186 9.41 -31.20 -5.07
N LEU A 187 9.80 -32.12 -5.96
CA LEU A 187 10.30 -33.45 -5.61
C LEU A 187 11.73 -33.36 -5.11
#